data_AF-A0A929K573-F1
#
_entry.id   AF-A0A929K573-F1
#
_cell.length_a   1.000
_cell.length_b   1.000
_cell.length_c   1.000
_cell.angle_alpha   90.00
_cell.angle_beta   90.00
_cell.angle_gamma   90.00
#
_symmetry.space_group_name_H-M   'P 1'
#
loop_
_entity.id
_entity.type
_entity.pdbx_description
1 polymer ?
#
loop_
_entity_poly.entity_id
_entity_poly.type
_entity_poly.pdbx_seq_one_letter_code
_entity_poly.pdbx_strand_id
1 'polypeptide(L)'
;TVGESASKEKLQSEMEFLVKLWANIQVEMEKRSNPELLHKDLSISLRAVRDLFTREVDRLIIDSMEEYESIMEFILAFESRLRYSVKLYEGSEPIFDAFGIEMEISRALHNKIWLKSGGYIVIEMTEALTAIDVNTGSYVGKRNPEETILKTNLEAVKEIAYQLRFRNIGGLIVIDFIDMEKKPNRERVFMALKEALKKDKAKSTILHMSDLGLIEMTRKRTRANLNRLLTEPCFYCEGRGT
;
A
#
# COMPACT_ATOMS: atom_id res chain seq x y z
N THR A 1 4.90 -19.58 -9.02
CA THR A 1 5.13 -18.38 -9.89
C THR A 1 4.01 -17.35 -9.67
N VAL A 2 4.08 -16.14 -10.24
CA VAL A 2 3.13 -15.02 -9.95
C VAL A 2 1.67 -15.39 -10.29
N GLY A 3 1.44 -16.34 -11.19
CA GLY A 3 0.09 -16.79 -11.59
C GLY A 3 -0.62 -17.75 -10.63
N GLU A 4 0.07 -18.39 -9.68
CA GLU A 4 -0.53 -19.44 -8.81
C GLU A 4 -1.68 -18.98 -7.93
N SER A 5 -1.78 -17.67 -7.67
CA SER A 5 -2.84 -17.07 -6.85
C SER A 5 -3.66 -16.04 -7.61
N ALA A 6 -3.57 -15.99 -8.94
CA ALA A 6 -4.41 -15.11 -9.74
C ALA A 6 -5.80 -15.73 -9.92
N SER A 7 -6.85 -14.90 -9.84
CA SER A 7 -8.21 -15.38 -10.14
C SER A 7 -8.35 -15.65 -11.64
N LYS A 8 -9.34 -16.47 -12.00
CA LYS A 8 -9.63 -16.80 -13.41
C LYS A 8 -9.94 -15.53 -14.20
N GLU A 9 -10.68 -14.60 -13.62
CA GLU A 9 -11.06 -13.32 -14.22
C GLU A 9 -9.83 -12.47 -14.50
N LYS A 10 -8.87 -12.44 -13.57
CA LYS A 10 -7.61 -11.71 -13.76
C LYS A 10 -6.78 -12.30 -14.90
N LEU A 11 -6.65 -13.63 -14.94
CA LEU A 11 -5.93 -14.31 -16.02
C LEU A 11 -6.58 -14.08 -17.38
N GLN A 12 -7.91 -14.11 -17.43
CA GLN A 12 -8.67 -13.84 -18.65
C GLN A 12 -8.45 -12.40 -19.13
N SER A 13 -8.56 -11.41 -18.25
CA SER A 13 -8.32 -10.00 -18.60
C SER A 13 -6.90 -9.75 -19.10
N GLU A 14 -5.89 -10.36 -18.46
CA GLU A 14 -4.50 -10.28 -18.91
C GLU A 14 -4.30 -10.90 -20.30
N MET A 15 -4.91 -12.07 -20.55
CA MET A 15 -4.87 -12.72 -21.85
C MET A 15 -5.53 -11.86 -22.94
N GLU A 16 -6.72 -11.33 -22.67
CA GLU A 16 -7.45 -10.45 -23.59
C GLU A 16 -6.64 -9.19 -23.93
N PHE A 17 -5.99 -8.60 -22.93
CA PHE A 17 -5.07 -7.49 -23.13
C PHE A 17 -3.91 -7.86 -24.07
N LEU A 18 -3.22 -8.98 -23.80
CA LEU A 18 -2.07 -9.43 -24.60
C LEU A 18 -2.46 -9.77 -26.05
N VAL A 19 -3.60 -10.41 -26.27
CA VAL A 19 -4.12 -10.71 -27.62
C VAL A 19 -4.40 -9.41 -28.38
N LYS A 20 -5.04 -8.43 -27.73
CA LYS A 20 -5.33 -7.14 -28.35
C LYS A 20 -4.07 -6.34 -28.65
N LEU A 21 -3.11 -6.35 -27.73
CA LEU A 21 -1.81 -5.72 -27.92
C LEU A 21 -1.09 -6.32 -29.12
N TRP A 22 -1.06 -7.65 -29.22
CA TRP A 22 -0.44 -8.35 -30.35
C TRP A 22 -1.11 -7.99 -31.68
N ALA A 23 -2.44 -7.99 -31.74
CA ALA A 23 -3.18 -7.60 -32.93
C ALA A 23 -2.85 -6.15 -33.38
N ASN A 24 -2.76 -5.21 -32.43
CA ASN A 24 -2.37 -3.83 -32.73
C ASN A 24 -0.94 -3.74 -33.28
N ILE A 25 0.00 -4.51 -32.71
CA ILE A 25 1.39 -4.56 -33.19
C ILE A 25 1.45 -5.10 -34.63
N GLN A 26 0.69 -6.15 -34.94
CA GLN A 26 0.64 -6.70 -36.31
C GLN A 26 0.12 -5.67 -37.32
N VAL A 27 -0.95 -4.95 -36.97
CA VAL A 27 -1.51 -3.88 -37.82
C VAL A 27 -0.51 -2.74 -38.04
N GLU A 28 0.20 -2.31 -37.00
CA GLU A 28 1.23 -1.26 -37.13
C GLU A 28 2.45 -1.73 -37.93
N MET A 29 2.82 -3.01 -37.80
CA MET A 29 3.89 -3.62 -38.59
C MET A 29 3.55 -3.64 -40.09
N GLU A 30 2.29 -3.94 -40.45
CA GLU A 30 1.86 -3.94 -41.86
C GLU A 30 1.82 -2.54 -42.49
N LYS A 31 1.53 -1.50 -41.70
CA LYS A 31 1.45 -0.11 -42.18
C LYS A 31 2.81 0.53 -42.43
N ARG A 32 3.87 0.03 -41.79
CA ARG A 32 5.18 0.70 -41.76
C ARG A 32 6.18 -0.02 -42.65
N SER A 33 6.81 0.72 -43.55
CA SER A 33 7.80 0.21 -44.51
C SER A 33 9.25 0.48 -44.09
N ASN A 34 9.48 1.22 -43.01
CA ASN A 34 10.81 1.66 -42.56
C ASN A 34 11.12 1.13 -41.14
N PRO A 35 12.40 1.04 -40.73
CA PRO A 35 12.77 0.69 -39.36
C PRO A 35 12.27 1.74 -38.36
N GLU A 36 11.23 1.42 -37.61
CA GLU A 36 10.58 2.31 -36.65
C GLU A 36 10.16 1.57 -35.38
N LEU A 37 9.94 2.31 -34.29
CA LEU A 37 9.45 1.77 -33.03
C LEU A 37 7.99 1.29 -33.18
N LEU A 38 7.80 -0.03 -33.23
CA LEU A 38 6.46 -0.64 -33.33
C LEU A 38 5.71 -0.68 -32.00
N HIS A 39 6.43 -0.95 -30.91
CA HIS A 39 5.86 -0.99 -29.57
C HIS A 39 6.87 -0.49 -28.56
N LYS A 40 6.45 0.49 -27.76
CA LYS A 40 7.16 0.89 -26.55
C LYS A 40 6.51 0.17 -25.37
N ASP A 41 7.34 -0.44 -24.53
CA ASP A 41 6.84 -0.99 -23.26
C ASP A 41 6.09 0.08 -22.48
N LEU A 42 5.05 -0.37 -21.76
CA LEU A 42 4.18 0.51 -20.99
C LEU A 42 5.01 1.36 -20.01
N SER A 43 4.74 2.67 -20.01
CA SER A 43 5.28 3.59 -18.99
C SER A 43 4.83 3.15 -17.59
N ILE A 44 5.44 3.71 -16.55
CA ILE A 44 5.03 3.39 -15.17
C ILE A 44 3.56 3.74 -14.92
N SER A 45 3.09 4.87 -15.46
CA SER A 45 1.69 5.32 -15.38
C SER A 45 0.76 4.33 -16.08
N LEU A 46 1.08 3.92 -17.31
CA LEU A 46 0.26 2.96 -18.06
C LEU A 46 0.23 1.57 -17.41
N ARG A 47 1.35 1.11 -16.84
CA ARG A 47 1.38 -0.11 -16.03
C ARG A 47 0.52 0.02 -14.79
N ALA A 48 0.58 1.16 -14.10
CA ALA A 48 -0.26 1.42 -12.93
C ALA A 48 -1.74 1.41 -13.31
N VAL A 49 -2.12 2.03 -14.43
CA VAL A 49 -3.49 1.97 -14.95
C VAL A 49 -3.91 0.53 -15.22
N ARG A 50 -3.13 -0.24 -15.99
CA ARG A 50 -3.43 -1.66 -16.27
C ARG A 50 -3.58 -2.50 -14.99
N ASP A 51 -2.69 -2.31 -14.01
CA ASP A 51 -2.61 -3.18 -12.83
C ASP A 51 -3.56 -2.76 -11.69
N LEU A 52 -3.91 -1.48 -11.61
CA LEU A 52 -4.63 -0.88 -10.48
C LEU A 52 -5.98 -0.28 -10.84
N PHE A 53 -6.20 0.14 -12.09
CA PHE A 53 -7.44 0.79 -12.52
C PHE A 53 -8.51 -0.26 -12.83
N THR A 54 -9.03 -0.84 -11.76
CA THR A 54 -10.15 -1.79 -11.81
C THR A 54 -11.49 -1.04 -11.71
N ARG A 55 -12.60 -1.77 -11.86
CA ARG A 55 -13.95 -1.21 -11.68
C ARG A 55 -14.24 -0.67 -10.27
N GLU A 56 -13.38 -0.97 -9.30
CA GLU A 56 -13.50 -0.46 -7.93
C GLU A 56 -12.94 0.96 -7.79
N VAL A 57 -12.23 1.47 -8.80
CA VAL A 57 -11.68 2.83 -8.80
C VAL A 57 -12.72 3.78 -9.38
N ASP A 58 -13.20 4.71 -8.57
CA ASP A 58 -14.20 5.69 -8.99
C ASP A 58 -13.64 6.66 -10.04
N ARG A 59 -12.44 7.19 -9.79
CA ARG A 59 -11.81 8.23 -10.61
C ARG A 59 -10.29 8.06 -10.68
N LEU A 60 -9.73 8.28 -11.87
CA LEU A 60 -8.30 8.46 -12.12
C LEU A 60 -8.06 9.94 -12.39
N ILE A 61 -7.26 10.59 -11.56
CA ILE A 61 -6.99 12.02 -11.65
C ILE A 61 -5.52 12.21 -12.04
N ILE A 62 -5.28 13.02 -13.06
CA ILE A 62 -3.96 13.24 -13.67
C ILE A 62 -3.73 14.74 -13.77
N ASP A 63 -2.57 15.25 -13.36
CA ASP A 63 -2.22 16.68 -13.37
C ASP A 63 -1.30 17.09 -14.54
N SER A 64 -0.91 16.15 -15.39
CA SER A 64 -0.17 16.39 -16.64
C SER A 64 -1.05 16.13 -17.85
N MET A 65 -1.13 17.10 -18.76
CA MET A 65 -1.88 16.97 -20.01
C MET A 65 -1.32 15.86 -20.91
N GLU A 66 0.00 15.77 -21.04
CA GLU A 66 0.68 14.75 -21.85
C GLU A 66 0.36 13.33 -21.36
N GLU A 67 0.44 13.11 -20.04
CA GLU A 67 0.10 11.81 -19.44
C GLU A 67 -1.40 11.53 -19.53
N TYR A 68 -2.26 12.55 -19.40
CA TYR A 68 -3.70 12.39 -19.57
C TYR A 68 -4.06 11.92 -20.98
N GLU A 69 -3.49 12.53 -22.02
CA GLU A 69 -3.69 12.11 -23.41
C GLU A 69 -3.21 10.68 -23.63
N SER A 70 -1.99 10.36 -23.19
CA SER A 70 -1.41 9.01 -23.33
C SER A 70 -2.26 7.94 -22.63
N ILE A 71 -2.73 8.22 -21.41
CA ILE A 71 -3.60 7.32 -20.64
C ILE A 71 -4.97 7.18 -21.30
N MET A 72 -5.52 8.27 -21.85
CA MET A 72 -6.82 8.25 -22.54
C MET A 72 -6.76 7.41 -23.81
N GLU A 73 -5.71 7.56 -24.62
CA GLU A 73 -5.47 6.71 -25.80
C GLU A 73 -5.39 5.23 -25.42
N PHE A 74 -4.63 4.92 -24.36
CA PHE A 74 -4.51 3.56 -23.85
C PHE A 74 -5.86 3.01 -23.38
N ILE A 75 -6.63 3.77 -22.60
CA ILE A 75 -7.94 3.33 -22.10
C ILE A 75 -8.92 3.15 -23.26
N LEU A 76 -8.94 4.03 -24.25
CA LEU A 76 -9.79 3.86 -25.44
C LEU A 76 -9.41 2.61 -26.23
N ALA A 77 -8.11 2.32 -26.34
CA ALA A 77 -7.60 1.15 -27.03
C ALA A 77 -7.89 -0.16 -26.28
N PHE A 78 -7.88 -0.19 -24.95
CA PHE A 78 -7.96 -1.47 -24.19
C PHE A 78 -9.22 -1.62 -23.32
N GLU A 79 -9.70 -0.57 -22.65
CA GLU A 79 -10.85 -0.61 -21.73
C GLU A 79 -11.73 0.67 -21.82
N SER A 80 -12.34 0.88 -22.99
CA SER A 80 -13.06 2.13 -23.33
C SER A 80 -14.18 2.53 -22.36
N ARG A 81 -14.71 1.59 -21.58
CA ARG A 81 -15.71 1.82 -20.54
C ARG A 81 -15.22 2.73 -19.42
N LEU A 82 -13.91 2.72 -19.14
CA LEU A 82 -13.33 3.48 -18.02
C LEU A 82 -13.01 4.93 -18.37
N ARG A 83 -13.19 5.36 -19.63
CA ARG A 83 -12.84 6.71 -20.10
C ARG A 83 -13.46 7.83 -19.28
N TYR A 84 -14.70 7.64 -18.81
CA TYR A 84 -15.46 8.65 -18.06
C TYR A 84 -14.97 8.84 -16.63
N SER A 85 -14.16 7.91 -16.13
CA SER A 85 -13.56 7.97 -14.80
C SER A 85 -12.20 8.68 -14.82
N VAL A 86 -11.61 8.94 -15.99
CA VAL A 86 -10.34 9.68 -16.09
C VAL A 86 -10.64 11.18 -16.15
N LYS A 87 -9.93 11.97 -15.34
CA LYS A 87 -10.08 13.42 -15.30
C LYS A 87 -8.71 14.09 -15.26
N LEU A 88 -8.57 15.15 -16.05
CA LEU A 88 -7.47 16.09 -15.89
C LEU A 88 -7.75 16.97 -14.67
N TYR A 89 -6.73 17.16 -13.84
CA TYR A 89 -6.74 18.07 -12.72
C TYR A 89 -6.28 19.44 -13.19
N GLU A 90 -7.16 20.43 -13.04
CA GLU A 90 -6.93 21.82 -13.48
C GLU A 90 -6.77 22.79 -12.30
N GLY A 91 -6.66 22.26 -11.07
CA GLY A 91 -6.47 23.08 -9.88
C GLY A 91 -5.08 23.72 -9.83
N SER A 92 -4.98 24.88 -9.19
CA SER A 92 -3.71 25.60 -9.04
C SER A 92 -2.80 25.02 -7.97
N GLU A 93 -3.36 24.35 -6.96
CA GLU A 93 -2.60 23.65 -5.91
C GLU A 93 -2.10 22.31 -6.44
N PRO A 94 -0.90 21.83 -6.05
CA PRO A 94 -0.42 20.51 -6.44
C PRO A 94 -1.44 19.41 -6.11
N ILE A 95 -1.57 18.42 -6.99
CA ILE A 95 -2.62 17.40 -6.88
C ILE A 95 -2.58 16.67 -5.52
N PHE A 96 -1.41 16.35 -4.98
CA PHE A 96 -1.31 15.66 -3.69
C PHE A 96 -1.73 16.52 -2.51
N ASP A 97 -1.47 17.83 -2.56
CA ASP A 97 -1.93 18.78 -1.54
C ASP A 97 -3.45 18.91 -1.56
N ALA A 98 -4.02 19.10 -2.75
CA ALA A 98 -5.47 19.26 -2.93
C ALA A 98 -6.28 18.06 -2.43
N PHE A 99 -5.71 16.86 -2.46
CA PHE A 99 -6.32 15.63 -1.93
C PHE A 99 -5.82 15.24 -0.52
N GLY A 100 -4.97 16.05 0.11
CA GLY A 100 -4.40 15.78 1.44
C GLY A 100 -3.46 14.56 1.51
N ILE A 101 -2.98 14.10 0.36
CA ILE A 101 -2.05 12.96 0.24
C ILE A 101 -0.67 13.36 0.77
N GLU A 102 -0.23 14.59 0.52
CA GLU A 102 1.08 15.08 0.95
C GLU A 102 1.24 15.00 2.48
N MET A 103 0.17 15.35 3.22
CA MET A 103 0.12 15.22 4.67
C MET A 103 0.27 13.76 5.13
N GLU A 104 -0.36 12.82 4.44
CA GLU A 104 -0.24 11.40 4.76
C GLU A 104 1.14 10.83 4.40
N ILE A 105 1.75 11.30 3.30
CA ILE A 105 3.14 10.97 2.95
C ILE A 105 4.09 11.45 4.05
N SER A 106 3.99 12.73 4.44
CA SER A 106 4.82 13.31 5.51
C SER A 106 4.63 12.55 6.83
N ARG A 107 3.39 12.24 7.20
CA ARG A 107 3.08 11.42 8.40
C ARG A 107 3.69 10.01 8.29
N ALA A 108 3.73 9.42 7.10
CA ALA A 108 4.30 8.10 6.90
C ALA A 108 5.84 8.06 6.94
N LEU A 109 6.52 9.20 6.82
CA LEU A 109 7.97 9.29 7.01
C LEU A 109 8.36 9.29 8.50
N HIS A 110 7.44 9.67 9.39
CA HIS A 110 7.69 9.68 10.82
C HIS A 110 7.62 8.25 11.41
N ASN A 111 8.49 7.95 12.37
CA ASN A 111 8.46 6.67 13.07
C ASN A 111 7.26 6.57 14.02
N LYS A 112 6.86 7.69 14.64
CA LYS A 112 5.73 7.77 15.58
C LYS A 112 4.45 8.21 14.86
N ILE A 113 3.36 7.48 15.09
CA ILE A 113 2.07 7.66 14.41
C ILE A 113 0.97 7.69 15.46
N TRP A 114 0.26 8.82 15.55
CA TRP A 114 -0.81 8.99 16.51
C TRP A 114 -2.10 8.27 16.09
N LEU A 115 -2.75 7.64 17.06
CA LEU A 115 -4.08 7.06 16.96
C LEU A 115 -5.12 8.14 17.32
N LYS A 116 -6.35 8.00 16.82
CA LYS A 116 -7.44 8.96 17.04
C LYS A 116 -7.82 9.09 18.52
N SER A 117 -7.63 8.03 19.29
CA SER A 117 -7.86 8.04 20.73
C SER A 117 -6.79 8.80 21.55
N GLY A 118 -5.62 9.11 20.97
CA GLY A 118 -4.49 9.73 21.67
C GLY A 118 -3.41 8.75 22.11
N GLY A 119 -3.58 7.45 21.83
CA GLY A 119 -2.48 6.50 21.77
C GLY A 119 -1.59 6.73 20.54
N TYR A 120 -0.52 5.97 20.40
CA TYR A 120 0.33 6.03 19.21
C TYR A 120 1.02 4.69 18.97
N ILE A 121 1.46 4.46 17.74
CA ILE A 121 2.37 3.38 17.40
C ILE A 121 3.74 3.95 17.02
N VAL A 122 4.80 3.20 17.30
CA VAL A 122 6.16 3.52 16.86
C VAL A 122 6.62 2.41 15.93
N ILE A 123 7.06 2.76 14.72
CA ILE A 123 7.56 1.81 13.73
C ILE A 123 9.06 2.02 13.58
N GLU A 124 9.84 0.99 13.91
CA GLU A 124 11.30 1.00 13.82
C GLU A 124 11.76 -0.09 12.87
N MET A 125 12.56 0.29 11.88
CA MET A 125 13.12 -0.64 10.91
C MET A 125 14.59 -0.88 11.23
N THR A 126 14.92 -2.13 11.51
CA THR A 126 16.30 -2.58 11.68
C THR A 126 16.77 -3.29 10.42
N GLU A 127 18.01 -3.80 10.45
CA GLU A 127 18.57 -4.58 9.34
C GLU A 127 17.77 -5.86 9.07
N ALA A 128 17.39 -6.58 10.13
CA ALA A 128 16.77 -7.91 10.02
C ALA A 128 15.24 -7.89 10.06
N LEU A 129 14.66 -6.97 10.83
CA LEU A 129 13.21 -6.96 11.11
C LEU A 129 12.66 -5.54 11.28
N THR A 130 11.34 -5.44 11.23
CA THR A 130 10.62 -4.21 11.63
C THR A 130 9.92 -4.46 12.96
N ALA A 131 10.22 -3.64 13.96
CA ALA A 131 9.52 -3.64 15.24
C ALA A 131 8.42 -2.57 15.24
N ILE A 132 7.27 -2.91 15.79
CA ILE A 132 6.15 -1.98 15.95
C ILE A 132 5.69 -2.04 17.40
N ASP A 133 5.74 -0.91 18.09
CA ASP A 133 5.36 -0.77 19.49
C ASP A 133 4.05 0.03 19.61
N VAL A 134 3.14 -0.38 20.51
CA VAL A 134 1.82 0.25 20.71
C VAL A 134 1.74 0.87 22.09
N ASN A 135 1.41 2.17 22.14
CA ASN A 135 1.33 2.93 23.38
C ASN A 135 -0.05 3.57 23.57
N THR A 136 -0.49 3.65 24.83
CA THR A 136 -1.72 4.35 25.22
C THR A 136 -1.58 5.86 25.21
N GLY A 137 -0.37 6.42 25.33
CA GLY A 137 -0.13 7.86 25.31
C GLY A 137 -0.95 8.59 26.38
N SER A 138 -1.64 9.68 25.99
CA SER A 138 -2.53 10.43 26.88
C SER A 138 -3.93 9.80 27.05
N TYR A 139 -4.19 8.68 26.38
CA TYR A 139 -5.49 8.02 26.40
C TYR A 139 -5.63 7.13 27.64
N VAL A 140 -5.98 7.76 28.77
CA VAL A 140 -6.25 7.08 30.03
C VAL A 140 -7.76 7.04 30.25
N GLY A 141 -8.38 5.87 30.03
CA GLY A 141 -9.81 5.70 30.23
C GLY A 141 -10.20 5.87 31.69
N LYS A 142 -11.24 6.67 31.97
CA LYS A 142 -11.59 7.09 33.34
C LYS A 142 -12.18 5.99 34.25
N ARG A 143 -12.55 4.81 33.72
CA ARG A 143 -13.32 3.80 34.48
C ARG A 143 -12.94 2.33 34.26
N ASN A 144 -12.26 1.97 33.17
CA ASN A 144 -11.89 0.57 32.88
C ASN A 144 -10.58 0.47 32.07
N PRO A 145 -9.42 0.23 32.72
CA PRO A 145 -8.13 0.12 32.05
C PRO A 145 -8.10 -0.98 30.98
N GLU A 146 -8.64 -2.18 31.27
CA GLU A 146 -8.62 -3.33 30.37
C GLU A 146 -9.37 -3.08 29.06
N GLU A 147 -10.52 -2.41 29.14
CA GLU A 147 -11.30 -2.04 27.94
C GLU A 147 -10.61 -0.95 27.13
N THR A 148 -9.94 -0.02 27.81
CA THR A 148 -9.14 1.04 27.17
C THR A 148 -7.99 0.42 26.39
N ILE A 149 -7.26 -0.53 27.00
CA ILE A 149 -6.17 -1.29 26.37
C ILE A 149 -6.67 -2.02 25.12
N LEU A 150 -7.75 -2.81 25.24
CA LEU A 150 -8.31 -3.55 24.10
C LEU A 150 -8.67 -2.59 22.96
N LYS A 151 -9.33 -1.47 23.27
CA LYS A 151 -9.74 -0.48 22.26
C LYS A 151 -8.53 0.15 21.57
N THR A 152 -7.48 0.50 22.32
CA THR A 152 -6.24 1.04 21.76
C THR A 152 -5.56 0.02 20.84
N ASN A 153 -5.44 -1.25 21.27
CA ASN A 153 -4.84 -2.30 20.44
C ASN A 153 -5.64 -2.55 19.15
N LEU A 154 -6.98 -2.57 19.22
CA LEU A 154 -7.83 -2.72 18.03
C LEU A 154 -7.74 -1.52 17.07
N GLU A 155 -7.50 -0.32 17.60
CA GLU A 155 -7.22 0.86 16.79
C GLU A 155 -5.83 0.78 16.14
N ALA A 156 -4.82 0.40 16.92
CA ALA A 156 -3.47 0.16 16.45
C ALA A 156 -3.43 -0.89 15.33
N VAL A 157 -4.19 -1.99 15.43
CA VAL A 157 -4.32 -3.00 14.37
C VAL A 157 -4.70 -2.37 13.02
N LYS A 158 -5.68 -1.46 13.00
CA LYS A 158 -6.14 -0.82 11.76
C LYS A 158 -5.04 0.07 11.17
N GLU A 159 -4.37 0.82 12.03
CA GLU A 159 -3.29 1.73 11.64
C GLU A 159 -2.06 0.95 11.15
N ILE A 160 -1.65 -0.10 11.86
CA ILE A 160 -0.55 -0.98 11.48
C ILE A 160 -0.81 -1.59 10.10
N ALA A 161 -1.99 -2.18 9.88
CA ALA A 161 -2.33 -2.76 8.58
C ALA A 161 -2.32 -1.71 7.45
N TYR A 162 -2.72 -0.47 7.73
CA TYR A 162 -2.62 0.64 6.79
C TYR A 162 -1.16 1.02 6.50
N GLN A 163 -0.34 1.20 7.53
CA GLN A 163 1.07 1.62 7.41
C GLN A 163 1.94 0.55 6.74
N LEU A 164 1.71 -0.74 7.00
CA LEU A 164 2.40 -1.82 6.30
C LEU A 164 2.18 -1.75 4.78
N ARG A 165 0.97 -1.41 4.35
CA ARG A 165 0.64 -1.22 2.93
C ARG A 165 1.21 0.09 2.40
N PHE A 166 0.96 1.20 3.09
CA PHE A 166 1.33 2.53 2.63
C PHE A 166 2.84 2.73 2.54
N ARG A 167 3.59 2.28 3.57
CA ARG A 167 5.06 2.32 3.60
C ARG A 167 5.71 1.16 2.83
N ASN A 168 4.91 0.21 2.34
CA ASN A 168 5.35 -1.03 1.73
C ASN A 168 6.39 -1.80 2.57
N ILE A 169 6.14 -1.94 3.88
CA ILE A 169 7.01 -2.68 4.80
C ILE A 169 6.87 -4.18 4.55
N GLY A 170 8.00 -4.90 4.47
CA GLY A 170 8.01 -6.34 4.27
C GLY A 170 9.25 -7.00 4.87
N GLY A 171 9.23 -8.33 4.94
CA GLY A 171 10.17 -9.13 5.74
C GLY A 171 9.53 -9.58 7.05
N LEU A 172 10.39 -9.83 8.04
CA LEU A 172 9.97 -10.16 9.41
C LEU A 172 9.50 -8.90 10.12
N ILE A 173 8.31 -8.96 10.72
CA ILE A 173 7.69 -7.87 11.46
C ILE A 173 7.29 -8.43 12.83
N VAL A 174 7.66 -7.72 13.89
CA VAL A 174 7.27 -8.03 15.27
C VAL A 174 6.44 -6.87 15.79
N ILE A 175 5.27 -7.18 16.34
CA ILE A 175 4.33 -6.19 16.86
C ILE A 175 4.18 -6.43 18.37
N ASP A 176 4.56 -5.43 19.16
CA ASP A 176 4.39 -5.38 20.60
C ASP A 176 3.10 -4.64 20.93
N PHE A 177 2.06 -5.39 21.31
CA PHE A 177 0.78 -4.82 21.73
C PHE A 177 0.78 -4.58 23.23
N ILE A 178 -0.01 -3.61 23.68
CA ILE A 178 -0.17 -3.36 25.11
C ILE A 178 -0.71 -4.64 25.78
N ASP A 179 -0.10 -5.03 26.89
CA ASP A 179 -0.43 -6.25 27.64
C ASP A 179 -1.93 -6.34 27.98
N MET A 180 -2.51 -7.51 27.71
CA MET A 180 -3.91 -7.83 28.00
C MET A 180 -3.97 -9.08 28.88
N GLU A 181 -4.60 -8.98 30.04
CA GLU A 181 -4.72 -10.12 30.97
C GLU A 181 -5.62 -11.23 30.40
N LYS A 182 -6.71 -10.80 29.73
CA LYS A 182 -7.76 -11.71 29.26
C LYS A 182 -7.38 -12.35 27.92
N LYS A 183 -7.23 -13.68 27.90
CA LYS A 183 -7.07 -14.48 26.66
C LYS A 183 -8.07 -14.10 25.55
N PRO A 184 -9.38 -13.89 25.83
CA PRO A 184 -10.32 -13.45 24.80
C PRO A 184 -9.96 -12.12 24.13
N ASN A 185 -9.32 -11.19 24.86
CA ASN A 185 -8.91 -9.89 24.32
C ASN A 185 -7.72 -10.05 23.37
N ARG A 186 -6.74 -10.89 23.75
CA ARG A 186 -5.60 -11.26 22.88
C ARG A 186 -6.07 -11.88 21.56
N GLU A 187 -7.00 -12.83 21.64
CA GLU A 187 -7.56 -13.49 20.46
C GLU A 187 -8.32 -12.52 19.55
N ARG A 188 -9.07 -11.57 20.13
CA ARG A 188 -9.76 -10.52 19.38
C ARG A 188 -8.80 -9.63 18.60
N VAL A 189 -7.68 -9.23 19.20
CA VAL A 189 -6.64 -8.43 18.54
C VAL A 189 -5.99 -9.21 17.40
N PHE A 190 -5.62 -10.47 17.64
CA PHE A 190 -5.06 -11.36 16.61
C PHE A 190 -6.02 -11.53 15.42
N MET A 191 -7.29 -11.84 15.68
CA MET A 191 -8.30 -12.00 14.63
C MET A 191 -8.55 -10.70 13.86
N ALA A 192 -8.58 -9.56 14.55
CA ALA A 192 -8.70 -8.25 13.92
C ALA A 192 -7.51 -7.95 12.99
N LEU A 193 -6.28 -8.28 13.41
CA LEU A 193 -5.08 -8.10 12.58
C LEU A 193 -5.12 -8.99 11.33
N LYS A 194 -5.49 -10.26 11.50
CA LYS A 194 -5.66 -11.19 10.39
C LYS A 194 -6.69 -10.70 9.39
N GLU A 195 -7.83 -10.19 9.85
CA GLU A 195 -8.87 -9.64 8.98
C GLU A 195 -8.42 -8.35 8.27
N ALA A 196 -7.76 -7.45 8.98
CA ALA A 196 -7.27 -6.18 8.41
C ALA A 196 -6.23 -6.39 7.29
N LEU A 197 -5.44 -7.47 7.38
CA LEU A 197 -4.42 -7.82 6.39
C LEU A 197 -4.95 -8.62 5.20
N LYS A 198 -6.17 -9.18 5.24
CA LYS A 198 -6.79 -9.86 4.07
C LYS A 198 -6.95 -8.94 2.86
N LYS A 199 -7.09 -7.63 3.09
CA LYS A 199 -7.19 -6.61 2.04
C LYS A 199 -5.85 -6.26 1.40
N ASP A 200 -4.75 -6.77 1.94
CA ASP A 200 -3.42 -6.55 1.39
C ASP A 200 -3.15 -7.46 0.18
N LYS A 201 -2.59 -6.89 -0.88
CA LYS A 201 -2.16 -7.65 -2.07
C LYS A 201 -0.89 -8.46 -1.79
N ALA A 202 -0.06 -8.05 -0.84
CA ALA A 202 1.13 -8.80 -0.44
C ALA A 202 0.76 -9.95 0.49
N LYS A 203 1.21 -11.16 0.16
CA LYS A 203 1.00 -12.34 1.01
C LYS A 203 1.66 -12.13 2.38
N SER A 204 0.91 -12.42 3.44
CA SER A 204 1.38 -12.36 4.82
C SER A 204 1.08 -13.65 5.57
N THR A 205 2.01 -14.06 6.44
CA THR A 205 1.82 -15.14 7.41
C THR A 205 1.93 -14.54 8.80
N ILE A 206 0.94 -14.81 9.65
CA ILE A 206 0.84 -14.22 11.00
C ILE A 206 0.80 -15.38 11.98
N LEU A 207 1.65 -15.34 13.00
CA LEU A 207 1.64 -16.30 14.10
C LEU A 207 0.72 -15.79 15.22
N HIS A 208 0.23 -16.70 16.06
CA HIS A 208 -0.55 -16.32 17.24
C HIS A 208 0.31 -15.47 18.18
N MET A 209 -0.36 -14.64 18.98
CA MET A 209 0.30 -13.85 20.02
C MET A 209 1.05 -14.79 20.97
N SER A 210 2.34 -14.52 21.17
CA SER A 210 3.21 -15.30 22.04
C SER A 210 2.87 -15.06 23.51
N ASP A 211 3.46 -15.88 24.39
CA ASP A 211 3.33 -15.68 25.84
C ASP A 211 3.98 -14.37 26.33
N LEU A 212 4.85 -13.78 25.51
CA LEU A 212 5.48 -12.47 25.75
C LEU A 212 4.63 -11.29 25.23
N GLY A 213 3.42 -11.53 24.73
CA GLY A 213 2.54 -10.46 24.22
C GLY A 213 2.82 -10.03 22.77
N LEU A 214 3.86 -10.58 22.15
CA LEU A 214 4.29 -10.22 20.80
C LEU A 214 3.51 -10.98 19.72
N ILE A 215 3.19 -10.31 18.61
CA ILE A 215 2.77 -10.97 17.37
C ILE A 215 3.90 -10.91 16.36
N GLU A 216 4.30 -12.09 15.89
CA GLU A 216 5.28 -12.26 14.83
C GLU A 216 4.59 -12.51 13.50
N MET A 217 5.02 -11.80 12.46
CA MET A 217 4.49 -12.01 11.11
C MET A 217 5.57 -11.84 10.05
N THR A 218 5.32 -12.42 8.89
CA THR A 218 6.09 -12.16 7.68
C THR A 218 5.18 -11.58 6.62
N ARG A 219 5.68 -10.58 5.89
CA ARG A 219 5.00 -9.99 4.72
C ARG A 219 5.94 -10.00 3.53
N LYS A 220 5.51 -10.55 2.39
CA LYS A 220 6.35 -10.69 1.20
C LYS A 220 6.88 -9.31 0.75
N ARG A 221 8.20 -9.19 0.57
CA ARG A 221 8.82 -8.00 -0.03
C ARG A 221 8.49 -7.95 -1.53
N THR A 222 7.92 -6.83 -1.96
CA THR A 222 7.53 -6.60 -3.36
C THR A 222 8.43 -5.57 -4.03
N ARG A 223 8.79 -4.49 -3.32
CA ARG A 223 9.59 -3.34 -3.77
C ARG A 223 10.35 -2.75 -2.56
N ALA A 224 11.18 -1.75 -2.80
CA ALA A 224 11.73 -0.93 -1.72
C ALA A 224 10.60 -0.30 -0.88
N ASN A 225 10.86 -0.07 0.40
CA ASN A 225 9.94 0.62 1.30
C ASN A 225 10.01 2.14 1.06
N LEU A 226 8.99 2.86 1.53
CA LEU A 226 8.83 4.30 1.28
C LEU A 226 10.02 5.12 1.81
N ASN A 227 10.47 4.85 3.04
CA ASN A 227 11.60 5.58 3.63
C ASN A 227 12.87 5.43 2.79
N ARG A 228 13.24 4.23 2.34
CA ARG A 228 14.44 4.04 1.51
C ARG A 228 14.35 4.72 0.14
N LEU A 229 13.14 4.99 -0.35
CA LEU A 229 12.94 5.68 -1.63
C LEU A 229 13.02 7.20 -1.49
N LEU A 230 12.58 7.75 -0.34
CA LEU A 230 12.46 9.19 -0.14
C LEU A 230 13.51 9.78 0.80
N THR A 231 14.31 8.95 1.48
CA THR A 231 15.34 9.39 2.41
C THR A 231 16.68 8.77 2.12
N GLU A 232 17.73 9.45 2.58
CA GLU A 232 19.10 8.96 2.61
C GLU A 232 19.58 8.84 4.07
N PRO A 233 20.64 8.04 4.32
CA PRO A 233 21.20 7.93 5.67
C PRO A 233 21.68 9.30 6.16
N CYS A 234 21.42 9.61 7.43
CA CYS A 234 21.91 10.85 8.03
C CYS A 234 23.44 10.86 8.01
N PHE A 235 24.05 11.94 7.51
CA PHE A 235 25.51 12.08 7.45
C PHE A 235 26.20 11.99 8.82
N TYR A 236 25.51 12.41 9.89
CA TYR A 236 26.08 12.48 11.24
C TYR A 236 26.06 11.15 11.99
N CYS A 237 24.99 10.36 11.83
CA CYS A 237 24.80 9.11 12.58
C CYS A 237 24.70 7.87 11.70
N GLU A 238 24.80 8.01 10.36
CA GLU A 238 24.65 6.93 9.39
C GLU A 238 23.33 6.15 9.54
N GLY A 239 22.29 6.82 10.05
CA GLY A 239 20.99 6.20 10.35
C GLY A 239 20.90 5.46 11.70
N ARG A 240 21.93 5.52 12.55
CA ARG A 240 21.93 4.88 13.88
C ARG A 240 21.02 5.59 14.90
N GLY A 241 20.77 6.89 14.72
CA GLY A 241 19.89 7.66 15.61
C GLY A 241 20.43 7.89 17.04
N THR A 242 21.73 7.65 17.25
CA THR A 242 22.49 7.85 18.50
C THR A 242 23.68 8.75 18.26
#